data_AF-A0A8G0KTC2-F1
#
_entry.id   AF-A0A8G0KTC2-F1
#
_cell.length_a   1.000
_cell.length_b   1.000
_cell.length_c   1.000
_cell.angle_alpha   90.00
_cell.angle_beta   90.00
_cell.angle_gamma   90.00
#
_symmetry.space_group_name_H-M   'P 1'
#
loop_
_entity.id
_entity.type
_entity.pdbx_description
1 polymer ?
#
loop_
_entity_poly.entity_id
_entity_poly.type
_entity_poly.pdbx_seq_one_letter_code
_entity_poly.pdbx_strand_id
1 'polypeptide(L)'
;MKKIYVLGTLLLAELGFCQVSISALNTPYTQDFNTMTNGTTPPSLPPNWFIARLSGTSTTALTLTNNDGSANSGGVYATGTNSSNERSLAVLASSGTIPGIGLNLINNLTQNITQIEISGKSEQWRLATSTVVEKIAFAYSYDATSLSTGTGLQ
;
A
#
# COMPACT_ATOMS: atom_id res chain seq x y z
N MET A 1 -50.56 31.61 -15.84
CA MET A 1 -49.75 31.00 -14.76
C MET A 1 -48.80 29.99 -15.39
N LYS A 2 -47.52 30.34 -15.58
CA LYS A 2 -46.53 29.43 -16.20
C LYS A 2 -45.99 28.48 -15.13
N LYS A 3 -46.21 27.17 -15.31
CA LYS A 3 -45.69 26.13 -14.43
C LYS A 3 -44.29 25.74 -14.91
N ILE A 4 -43.28 25.95 -14.08
CA ILE A 4 -41.91 25.47 -14.30
C ILE A 4 -41.78 24.15 -13.54
N TYR A 5 -41.44 23.08 -14.24
CA TYR A 5 -41.08 21.79 -13.66
C TYR A 5 -39.56 21.67 -13.70
N VAL A 6 -38.93 21.57 -12.53
CA VAL A 6 -37.50 21.30 -12.41
C VAL A 6 -37.32 19.79 -12.30
N LEU A 7 -36.63 19.20 -13.27
CA LEU A 7 -36.22 17.80 -13.24
C LEU A 7 -34.83 17.74 -12.59
N GLY A 8 -34.77 17.32 -11.32
CA GLY A 8 -33.50 17.18 -10.59
C GLY A 8 -32.78 15.91 -11.00
N THR A 9 -31.55 16.03 -11.49
CA THR A 9 -30.63 14.90 -11.69
C THR A 9 -29.99 14.52 -10.36
N LEU A 10 -30.17 13.25 -9.96
CA LEU A 10 -29.53 12.67 -8.78
C LEU A 10 -28.12 12.19 -9.17
N LEU A 11 -27.08 12.86 -8.67
CA LEU A 11 -25.70 12.35 -8.77
C LEU A 11 -25.56 11.20 -7.77
N LEU A 12 -25.49 9.96 -8.26
CA LEU A 12 -25.01 8.84 -7.46
C LEU A 12 -23.47 8.95 -7.39
N ALA A 13 -22.96 9.31 -6.21
CA ALA A 13 -21.54 9.12 -5.93
C ALA A 13 -21.32 7.64 -5.62
N GLU A 14 -20.67 6.92 -6.53
CA GLU A 14 -20.17 5.59 -6.22
C GLU A 14 -18.97 5.73 -5.27
N LEU A 15 -19.16 5.32 -4.01
CA LEU A 15 -18.06 5.10 -3.09
C LEU A 15 -17.35 3.83 -3.53
N GLY A 16 -16.30 3.97 -4.35
CA GLY A 16 -15.42 2.87 -4.68
C GLY A 16 -14.57 2.51 -3.47
N PHE A 17 -14.86 1.38 -2.81
CA PHE A 17 -13.97 0.82 -1.80
C PHE A 17 -12.79 0.15 -2.50
N CYS A 18 -11.58 0.69 -2.28
CA CYS A 18 -10.34 0.17 -2.86
C CYS A 18 -9.81 -1.02 -2.01
N GLN A 19 -10.58 -2.10 -1.96
CA GLN A 19 -10.29 -3.32 -1.20
C GLN A 19 -10.19 -4.51 -2.15
N VAL A 20 -9.29 -5.44 -1.87
CA VAL A 20 -9.21 -6.71 -2.60
C VAL A 20 -10.32 -7.63 -2.11
N SER A 21 -11.20 -8.03 -3.04
CA SER A 21 -12.32 -8.94 -2.75
C SER A 21 -11.86 -10.39 -2.62
N ILE A 22 -12.18 -11.01 -1.49
CA ILE A 22 -12.09 -12.46 -1.31
C ILE A 22 -13.46 -13.05 -1.65
N SER A 23 -13.59 -13.60 -2.86
CA SER A 23 -14.84 -14.20 -3.39
C SER A 23 -14.82 -15.72 -3.42
N ALA A 24 -13.67 -16.34 -3.15
CA ALA A 24 -13.51 -17.79 -3.04
C ALA A 24 -12.39 -18.11 -2.03
N LEU A 25 -12.55 -19.21 -1.27
CA LEU A 25 -11.46 -19.73 -0.44
C LEU A 25 -10.40 -20.41 -1.31
N ASN A 26 -9.15 -20.40 -0.84
CA ASN A 26 -8.00 -21.03 -1.50
C ASN A 26 -7.65 -20.46 -2.89
N THR A 27 -8.16 -19.26 -3.21
CA THR A 27 -7.76 -18.49 -4.39
C THR A 27 -6.84 -17.36 -3.93
N PRO A 28 -5.53 -17.45 -4.15
CA PRO A 28 -4.60 -16.43 -3.69
C PRO A 28 -4.74 -15.14 -4.51
N TYR A 29 -4.67 -13.99 -3.84
CA TYR A 29 -4.34 -12.72 -4.48
C TYR A 29 -2.81 -12.64 -4.61
N THR A 30 -2.33 -12.37 -5.82
CA THR A 30 -0.90 -12.26 -6.12
C THR A 30 -0.54 -10.86 -6.58
N GLN A 31 0.55 -10.30 -6.07
CA GLN A 31 1.13 -9.06 -6.54
C GLN A 31 2.65 -9.21 -6.71
N ASP A 32 3.13 -8.92 -7.91
CA ASP A 32 4.56 -8.99 -8.28
C ASP A 32 5.24 -7.61 -8.40
N PHE A 33 4.47 -6.53 -8.18
CA PHE A 33 4.86 -5.13 -8.28
C PHE A 33 5.52 -4.63 -9.58
N ASN A 34 5.66 -5.46 -10.61
CA ASN A 34 6.37 -5.12 -11.85
C ASN A 34 5.64 -4.06 -12.71
N THR A 35 4.41 -3.71 -12.34
CA THR A 35 3.65 -2.61 -12.94
C THR A 35 4.06 -1.23 -12.41
N MET A 36 4.82 -1.17 -11.31
CA MET A 36 5.49 0.06 -10.88
C MET A 36 6.58 0.36 -11.92
N THR A 37 6.46 1.47 -12.64
CA THR A 37 7.34 1.77 -13.78
C THR A 37 8.77 2.09 -13.35
N ASN A 38 9.73 1.98 -14.27
CA ASN A 38 11.13 2.30 -14.03
C ASN A 38 11.53 3.73 -14.46
N GLY A 39 12.75 4.11 -14.08
CA GLY A 39 13.45 5.25 -14.67
C GLY A 39 12.78 6.59 -14.40
N THR A 40 12.54 7.36 -15.47
CA THR A 40 12.05 8.76 -15.42
C THR A 40 10.55 8.89 -15.25
N THR A 41 9.80 7.78 -15.36
CA THR A 41 8.35 7.81 -15.13
C THR A 41 8.09 7.67 -13.63
N PRO A 42 7.34 8.59 -13.00
CA PRO A 42 6.96 8.44 -11.62
C PRO A 42 6.20 7.11 -11.42
N PRO A 43 6.59 6.30 -10.42
CA PRO A 43 5.91 5.05 -10.17
C PRO A 43 4.52 5.31 -9.57
N SER A 44 3.60 4.38 -9.82
CA SER A 44 2.30 4.35 -9.17
C SER A 44 2.13 3.05 -8.41
N LEU A 45 1.45 3.11 -7.26
CA LEU A 45 1.09 1.91 -6.52
C LEU A 45 0.18 1.03 -7.39
N PRO A 46 0.32 -0.31 -7.30
CA PRO A 46 -0.70 -1.19 -7.84
C PRO A 46 -2.06 -0.93 -7.18
N PRO A 47 -3.18 -1.28 -7.84
CA PRO A 47 -4.50 -1.15 -7.25
C PRO A 47 -4.59 -1.81 -5.88
N ASN A 48 -5.28 -1.16 -4.95
CA ASN A 48 -5.53 -1.64 -3.57
C ASN A 48 -4.31 -1.68 -2.64
N TRP A 49 -3.15 -1.19 -3.08
CA TRP A 49 -2.00 -0.96 -2.21
C TRP A 49 -1.95 0.48 -1.71
N PHE A 50 -1.58 0.63 -0.46
CA PHE A 50 -1.57 1.90 0.26
C PHE A 50 -0.23 2.12 0.95
N ILE A 51 0.07 3.39 1.18
CA ILE A 51 1.24 3.84 1.94
C ILE A 51 0.78 4.77 3.05
N ALA A 52 1.44 4.70 4.20
CA ALA A 52 1.18 5.61 5.31
C ALA A 52 2.46 5.91 6.08
N ARG A 53 2.51 7.10 6.68
CA ARG A 53 3.51 7.41 7.71
C ARG A 53 2.96 6.92 9.04
N LEU A 54 3.58 5.88 9.59
CA LEU A 54 3.17 5.29 10.87
C LEU A 54 3.77 6.07 12.06
N SER A 55 4.94 6.67 11.87
CA SER A 55 5.61 7.51 12.85
C SER A 55 6.61 8.47 12.20
N GLY A 56 7.21 9.35 13.00
CA GLY A 56 8.16 10.39 12.57
C GLY A 56 7.55 11.79 12.53
N THR A 57 8.41 12.80 12.35
CA THR A 57 8.06 14.22 12.48
C THR A 57 7.93 14.95 11.14
N SER A 58 8.21 14.29 10.01
CA SER A 58 8.16 14.92 8.70
C SER A 58 6.74 15.34 8.32
N THR A 59 6.61 16.58 7.86
CA THR A 59 5.38 17.15 7.31
C THR A 59 5.28 16.99 5.79
N THR A 60 6.34 16.54 5.13
CA THR A 60 6.32 16.28 3.69
C THR A 60 5.39 15.11 3.37
N ALA A 61 4.58 15.27 2.32
CA ALA A 61 3.72 14.20 1.84
C ALA A 61 4.54 12.94 1.54
N LEU A 62 4.06 11.79 2.00
CA LEU A 62 4.69 10.51 1.69
C LEU A 62 4.26 10.08 0.30
N THR A 63 5.22 9.89 -0.61
CA THR A 63 4.97 9.49 -2.00
C THR A 63 5.80 8.25 -2.35
N LEU A 64 5.31 7.47 -3.32
CA LEU A 64 6.09 6.41 -3.95
C LEU A 64 7.12 7.01 -4.91
N THR A 65 8.38 6.60 -4.81
CA THR A 65 9.48 7.11 -5.67
C THR A 65 10.32 5.96 -6.22
N ASN A 66 10.89 6.07 -7.42
CA ASN A 66 11.83 5.07 -7.92
C ASN A 66 13.13 5.11 -7.11
N ASN A 67 13.71 3.93 -6.87
CA ASN A 67 15.01 3.80 -6.21
C ASN A 67 15.75 2.58 -6.75
N ASP A 68 17.08 2.66 -6.82
CA ASP A 68 17.96 1.57 -7.20
C ASP A 68 18.79 1.03 -6.02
N GLY A 69 18.40 1.39 -4.80
CA GLY A 69 19.09 1.04 -3.54
C GLY A 69 19.97 2.17 -3.00
N SER A 70 20.13 3.27 -3.74
CA SER A 70 21.00 4.39 -3.35
C SER A 70 20.37 5.40 -2.38
N ALA A 71 19.04 5.41 -2.23
CA ALA A 71 18.34 6.37 -1.37
C ALA A 71 18.77 6.29 0.11
N ASN A 72 18.94 7.46 0.73
CA ASN A 72 19.29 7.61 2.15
C ASN A 72 18.16 8.23 2.98
N SER A 73 17.17 8.82 2.33
CA SER A 73 16.02 9.45 2.97
C SER A 73 14.98 8.39 3.35
N GLY A 74 14.29 8.57 4.47
CA GLY A 74 13.16 7.69 4.79
C GLY A 74 11.99 7.94 3.82
N GLY A 75 11.34 6.87 3.38
CA GLY A 75 10.30 6.94 2.36
C GLY A 75 9.78 5.58 1.90
N VAL A 76 8.92 5.60 0.89
CA VAL A 76 8.41 4.40 0.20
C VAL A 76 8.92 4.42 -1.24
N TYR A 77 9.40 3.27 -1.70
CA TYR A 77 10.12 3.17 -2.95
C TYR A 77 9.63 2.02 -3.83
N ALA A 78 9.59 2.28 -5.14
CA ALA A 78 9.58 1.24 -6.15
C ALA A 78 11.04 0.87 -6.47
N THR A 79 11.54 -0.15 -5.78
CA THR A 79 12.98 -0.47 -5.80
C THR A 79 13.30 -1.51 -6.86
N GLY A 80 14.34 -1.27 -7.64
CA GLY A 80 14.76 -2.14 -8.74
C GLY A 80 15.86 -1.47 -9.55
N THR A 81 16.66 -2.24 -10.27
CA THR A 81 17.69 -1.67 -11.15
C THR A 81 17.06 -0.82 -12.25
N ASN A 82 17.68 0.31 -12.63
CA ASN A 82 17.09 1.27 -13.57
C ASN A 82 16.80 0.67 -14.96
N SER A 83 17.48 -0.41 -15.35
CA SER A 83 17.30 -1.10 -16.63
C SER A 83 16.25 -2.22 -16.59
N SER A 84 15.62 -2.48 -15.44
CA SER A 84 14.65 -3.56 -15.26
C SER A 84 13.25 -3.03 -14.98
N ASN A 85 12.23 -3.80 -15.38
CA ASN A 85 10.85 -3.63 -14.93
C ASN A 85 10.55 -4.46 -13.69
N GLU A 86 11.50 -5.27 -13.23
CA GLU A 86 11.39 -5.92 -11.93
C GLU A 86 11.40 -4.85 -10.84
N ARG A 87 10.34 -4.83 -10.02
CA ARG A 87 10.23 -3.90 -8.90
C ARG A 87 9.79 -4.60 -7.63
N SER A 88 10.28 -4.09 -6.51
CA SER A 88 9.81 -4.41 -5.17
C SER A 88 9.23 -3.14 -4.51
N LEU A 89 8.11 -3.28 -3.80
CA LEU A 89 7.60 -2.21 -2.95
C LEU A 89 8.40 -2.20 -1.65
N ALA A 90 9.17 -1.15 -1.42
CA ALA A 90 10.12 -1.07 -0.32
C ALA A 90 9.84 0.11 0.61
N VAL A 91 10.25 -0.04 1.86
CA VAL A 91 10.21 1.01 2.88
C VAL A 91 11.61 1.27 3.42
N LEU A 92 11.93 2.53 3.67
CA LEU A 92 13.14 2.93 4.38
C LEU A 92 12.75 3.81 5.56
N ALA A 93 13.13 3.37 6.76
CA ALA A 93 12.90 4.12 7.99
C ALA A 93 13.98 5.20 8.18
N SER A 94 13.58 6.33 8.75
CA SER A 94 14.46 7.40 9.23
C SER A 94 13.83 8.07 10.45
N SER A 95 14.57 8.98 11.10
CA SER A 95 14.03 9.78 12.22
C SER A 95 12.79 10.60 11.83
N GLY A 96 12.72 11.07 10.59
CA GLY A 96 11.61 11.89 10.11
C GLY A 96 10.40 11.09 9.63
N THR A 97 10.55 9.79 9.32
CA THR A 97 9.48 8.97 8.74
C THR A 97 9.75 7.50 8.97
N ILE A 98 8.78 6.82 9.59
CA ILE A 98 8.64 5.36 9.60
C ILE A 98 7.48 5.02 8.65
N PRO A 99 7.76 4.52 7.45
CA PRO A 99 6.72 4.20 6.48
C PRO A 99 6.06 2.85 6.77
N GLY A 100 4.80 2.72 6.41
CA GLY A 100 4.04 1.48 6.33
C GLY A 100 3.46 1.29 4.93
N ILE A 101 3.39 0.04 4.50
CA ILE A 101 2.75 -0.38 3.25
C ILE A 101 1.74 -1.47 3.58
N GLY A 102 0.67 -1.56 2.80
CA GLY A 102 -0.31 -2.62 2.99
C GLY A 102 -1.46 -2.54 2.01
N LEU A 103 -2.38 -3.48 2.15
CA LEU A 103 -3.59 -3.58 1.35
C LEU A 103 -4.77 -3.91 2.25
N ASN A 104 -5.97 -3.57 1.80
CA ASN A 104 -7.20 -3.89 2.51
C ASN A 104 -7.90 -5.08 1.84
N LEU A 105 -8.40 -6.01 2.65
CA LEU A 105 -9.16 -7.18 2.21
C LEU A 105 -10.62 -7.04 2.59
N ILE A 106 -11.53 -7.51 1.74
CA ILE A 106 -12.97 -7.64 2.06
C ILE A 106 -13.43 -9.08 1.87
N ASN A 107 -14.11 -9.61 2.88
CA ASN A 107 -14.75 -10.92 2.81
C ASN A 107 -16.12 -10.79 2.13
N ASN A 108 -16.22 -11.22 0.87
CA ASN A 108 -17.47 -11.26 0.11
C ASN A 108 -18.08 -12.68 0.05
N LEU A 109 -17.64 -13.56 0.94
CA LEU A 109 -18.23 -14.89 1.11
C LEU A 109 -19.44 -14.83 2.05
N THR A 110 -20.26 -15.87 2.00
CA THR A 110 -21.33 -16.10 2.99
C THR A 110 -20.84 -16.71 4.30
N GLN A 111 -19.54 -17.02 4.40
CA GLN A 111 -18.91 -17.68 5.53
C GLN A 111 -17.75 -16.87 6.08
N ASN A 112 -17.39 -17.13 7.33
CA ASN A 112 -16.26 -16.47 8.00
C ASN A 112 -14.93 -17.01 7.49
N ILE A 113 -13.96 -16.11 7.31
CA ILE A 113 -12.56 -16.45 7.09
C ILE A 113 -11.89 -16.58 8.46
N THR A 114 -11.42 -17.77 8.80
CA THR A 114 -10.77 -18.05 10.09
C THR A 114 -9.24 -18.09 9.99
N GLN A 115 -8.69 -18.12 8.78
CA GLN A 115 -7.26 -18.16 8.52
C GLN A 115 -6.95 -17.41 7.22
N ILE A 116 -5.86 -16.63 7.23
CA ILE A 116 -5.25 -16.02 6.05
C ILE A 116 -3.80 -16.47 6.02
N GLU A 117 -3.38 -17.05 4.90
CA GLU A 117 -1.97 -17.34 4.64
C GLU A 117 -1.35 -16.20 3.84
N ILE A 118 -0.18 -15.73 4.28
CA ILE A 118 0.59 -14.70 3.59
C ILE A 118 1.98 -15.27 3.34
N SER A 119 2.37 -15.36 2.08
CA SER A 119 3.70 -15.78 1.66
C SER A 119 4.24 -14.83 0.60
N GLY A 120 5.56 -14.67 0.59
CA GLY A 120 6.21 -13.74 -0.31
C GLY A 120 7.72 -13.80 -0.19
N LYS A 121 8.40 -13.10 -1.09
CA LYS A 121 9.83 -12.87 -1.05
C LYS A 121 10.09 -11.46 -0.56
N SER A 122 11.08 -11.31 0.31
CA SER A 122 11.57 -10.01 0.76
C SER A 122 13.02 -9.84 0.33
N GLU A 123 13.39 -8.64 -0.06
CA GLU A 123 14.74 -8.27 -0.44
C GLU A 123 15.22 -7.10 0.41
N GLN A 124 16.48 -7.16 0.84
CA GLN A 124 17.12 -6.02 1.47
C GLN A 124 17.98 -5.30 0.43
N TRP A 125 17.53 -4.11 0.05
CA TRP A 125 18.21 -3.28 -0.95
C TRP A 125 19.26 -2.35 -0.36
N ARG A 126 19.14 -2.05 0.93
CA ARG A 126 20.06 -1.18 1.65
C ARG A 126 20.11 -1.60 3.10
N LEU A 127 21.31 -1.50 3.69
CA LEU A 127 21.51 -1.56 5.13
C LEU A 127 22.14 -0.23 5.57
N ALA A 128 21.56 0.44 6.55
CA ALA A 128 22.10 1.74 6.99
C ALA A 128 23.47 1.65 7.67
N THR A 129 23.64 0.68 8.57
CA THR A 129 24.92 0.35 9.22
C THR A 129 24.94 -1.15 9.55
N SER A 130 26.11 -1.77 9.57
CA SER A 130 26.27 -3.21 9.81
C SER A 130 25.80 -3.69 11.19
N THR A 131 25.53 -2.77 12.12
CA THR A 131 25.11 -3.09 13.50
C THR A 131 23.59 -3.09 13.69
N VAL A 132 22.82 -2.58 12.71
CA VAL A 132 21.36 -2.54 12.81
C VAL A 132 20.77 -3.81 12.21
N VAL A 133 19.97 -4.53 13.00
CA VAL A 133 19.12 -5.60 12.50
C VAL A 133 17.81 -4.97 12.02
N GLU A 134 17.67 -4.82 10.72
CA GLU A 134 16.42 -4.36 10.12
C GLU A 134 15.32 -5.41 10.28
N LYS A 135 14.10 -4.96 10.56
CA LYS A 135 12.93 -5.80 10.77
C LYS A 135 11.78 -5.29 9.91
N ILE A 136 11.10 -6.21 9.26
CA ILE A 136 9.78 -5.96 8.67
C ILE A 136 8.77 -6.43 9.70
N ALA A 137 8.06 -5.49 10.31
CA ALA A 137 6.95 -5.80 11.20
C ALA A 137 5.70 -6.07 10.36
N PHE A 138 4.99 -7.14 10.68
CA PHE A 138 3.67 -7.42 10.14
C PHE A 138 2.63 -6.97 11.16
N ALA A 139 1.56 -6.34 10.68
CA ALA A 139 0.40 -6.00 11.49
C ALA A 139 -0.87 -6.20 10.67
N TYR A 140 -1.98 -6.48 11.35
CA TYR A 140 -3.30 -6.54 10.73
C TYR A 140 -4.34 -5.82 11.59
N SER A 141 -5.45 -5.44 10.95
CA SER A 141 -6.63 -4.90 11.64
C SER A 141 -7.90 -5.52 11.09
N TYR A 142 -8.91 -5.66 11.97
CA TYR A 142 -10.26 -6.05 11.60
C TYR A 142 -11.08 -4.86 11.05
N ASP A 143 -10.68 -3.62 11.36
CA ASP A 143 -11.23 -2.42 10.75
C ASP A 143 -10.34 -1.94 9.57
N ALA A 144 -10.62 -2.45 8.38
CA ALA A 144 -9.87 -2.16 7.15
C ALA A 144 -10.09 -0.71 6.61
N THR A 145 -10.01 0.29 7.50
CA THR A 145 -10.30 1.70 7.22
C THR A 145 -9.04 2.53 6.97
N SER A 146 -7.89 2.12 7.54
CA SER A 146 -6.64 2.88 7.46
C SER A 146 -5.43 2.04 7.85
N LEU A 147 -4.28 2.31 7.22
CA LEU A 147 -2.98 1.76 7.61
C LEU A 147 -2.39 2.43 8.87
N SER A 148 -2.83 3.64 9.24
CA SER A 148 -2.23 4.42 10.33
C SER A 148 -3.16 4.64 11.53
N THR A 149 -4.45 4.36 11.39
CA THR A 149 -5.46 4.69 12.42
C THR A 149 -6.44 3.55 12.72
N GLY A 150 -6.16 2.32 12.27
CA GLY A 150 -6.99 1.17 12.60
C GLY A 150 -7.03 0.91 14.11
N THR A 151 -8.20 0.56 14.64
CA THR A 151 -8.34 0.07 16.01
C THR A 151 -7.89 -1.39 16.08
N GLY A 152 -6.79 -1.64 16.80
CA GLY A 152 -6.30 -3.00 17.02
C GLY A 152 -5.25 -3.48 16.01
N LEU A 153 -4.32 -2.62 15.61
CA LEU A 153 -3.05 -3.05 15.01
C LEU A 153 -2.36 -4.03 15.98
N GLN A 154 -2.46 -5.33 15.67
CA GLN A 154 -1.77 -6.42 16.38
C GLN A 154 -0.56 -6.90 15.58
#